data_AF-A0A355R135-F1
#
_entry.id   AF-A0A355R135-F1
#
_cell.length_a   1.000
_cell.length_b   1.000
_cell.length_c   1.000
_cell.angle_alpha   90.00
_cell.angle_beta   90.00
_cell.angle_gamma   90.00
#
_symmetry.space_group_name_H-M   'P 1'
#
loop_
_entity.id
_entity.type
_entity.pdbx_description
1 polymer ?
#
loop_
_entity_poly.entity_id
_entity_poly.type
_entity_poly.pdbx_seq_one_letter_code
_entity_poly.pdbx_strand_id
1 'polypeptide(L)'
;ANRVRRGLVLAEGRQIEAQDLGLQLLDPEQQPLGTLEEYKQRAERQALCDVLNRHSDNLSVAAKVLGISRPTFYRLLHKHQIR
;
A
#
# COMPACT_ATOMS: atom_id res chain seq x y z
N ALA A 1 -10.20 -14.24 -3.32
CA ALA A 1 -11.38 -15.11 -3.58
C ALA A 1 -12.64 -14.70 -2.81
N ASN A 2 -12.56 -14.36 -1.52
CA ASN A 2 -13.76 -14.18 -0.67
C ASN A 2 -14.71 -13.05 -1.16
N ARG A 3 -14.15 -11.95 -1.67
CA ARG A 3 -14.93 -10.81 -2.20
C ARG A 3 -15.75 -11.15 -3.45
N VAL A 4 -15.19 -11.93 -4.38
CA VAL A 4 -15.87 -12.31 -5.63
C VAL A 4 -17.05 -13.25 -5.35
N ARG A 5 -16.88 -14.24 -4.46
CA ARG A 5 -17.97 -15.12 -4.02
C ARG A 5 -19.10 -14.35 -3.34
N ARG A 6 -18.75 -13.39 -2.48
CA ARG A 6 -19.74 -12.54 -1.81
C ARG A 6 -20.47 -11.64 -2.81
N GLY A 7 -19.74 -11.04 -3.76
CA GLY A 7 -20.32 -10.21 -4.80
C GLY A 7 -21.28 -10.97 -5.72
N LEU A 8 -20.97 -12.23 -6.05
CA LEU A 8 -21.89 -13.09 -6.80
C LEU A 8 -23.24 -13.31 -6.10
N VAL A 9 -23.24 -13.40 -4.76
CA VAL A 9 -24.46 -13.61 -3.97
C VAL A 9 -25.27 -12.31 -3.80
N LEU A 10 -24.59 -11.17 -3.76
CA LEU A 10 -25.20 -9.86 -3.53
C LEU A 10 -25.62 -9.14 -4.81
N ALA A 11 -25.08 -9.52 -5.97
CA ALA A 11 -25.40 -8.90 -7.24
C ALA A 11 -26.89 -9.11 -7.60
N GLU A 12 -27.61 -8.00 -7.79
CA GLU A 12 -29.03 -8.01 -8.19
C GLU A 12 -29.21 -8.11 -9.71
N GLY A 13 -28.14 -7.83 -10.47
CA GLY A 13 -28.14 -7.77 -11.93
C GLY A 13 -27.33 -8.89 -12.61
N ARG A 14 -27.24 -8.81 -13.94
CA ARG A 14 -26.48 -9.77 -14.78
C ARG A 14 -24.96 -9.65 -14.61
N GLN A 15 -24.49 -8.56 -14.03
CA GLN A 15 -23.08 -8.26 -13.80
C GLN A 15 -22.86 -8.00 -12.30
N ILE A 16 -21.72 -8.44 -11.79
CA ILE A 16 -21.27 -8.09 -10.43
C ILE A 16 -20.73 -6.65 -10.50
N GLU A 17 -21.34 -5.75 -9.76
CA GLU A 17 -20.97 -4.34 -9.69
C GLU A 17 -19.94 -4.08 -8.59
N ALA A 18 -19.34 -2.89 -8.61
CA ALA A 18 -18.32 -2.50 -7.63
C ALA A 18 -18.85 -2.57 -6.19
N GLN A 19 -20.11 -2.17 -5.98
CA GLN A 19 -20.77 -2.23 -4.67
C GLN A 19 -20.88 -3.66 -4.11
N ASP A 20 -21.15 -4.65 -4.96
CA ASP A 20 -21.29 -6.06 -4.55
C ASP A 20 -19.97 -6.62 -4.01
N LEU A 21 -18.86 -6.14 -4.59
CA LEU A 21 -17.50 -6.47 -4.17
C LEU A 21 -17.02 -5.64 -2.97
N GLY A 22 -17.81 -4.68 -2.50
CA GLY A 22 -17.41 -3.69 -1.50
C GLY A 22 -16.28 -2.78 -2.02
N LEU A 23 -16.23 -2.54 -3.33
CA LEU A 23 -15.30 -1.64 -4.02
C LEU A 23 -15.95 -0.29 -4.33
N GLN A 24 -17.10 0.01 -3.72
CA GLN A 24 -17.73 1.31 -3.87
C GLN A 24 -16.73 2.40 -3.48
N LEU A 25 -16.42 3.25 -4.45
CA LEU A 25 -15.53 4.38 -4.23
C LEU A 25 -16.24 5.27 -3.21
N LEU A 26 -15.69 5.29 -2.00
CA LEU A 26 -16.06 6.32 -1.03
C LEU A 26 -15.76 7.66 -1.70
N ASP A 27 -16.72 8.56 -1.66
CA ASP A 27 -16.54 9.92 -2.16
C ASP A 27 -15.26 10.49 -1.54
N PRO A 28 -14.30 11.02 -2.32
CA PRO A 28 -13.06 11.56 -1.77
C PRO A 28 -13.31 12.62 -0.69
N GLU A 29 -14.43 13.34 -0.79
CA GLU A 29 -14.87 14.32 0.22
C GLU A 29 -15.41 13.68 1.52
N GLN A 30 -15.82 12.41 1.47
CA GLN A 30 -16.31 11.66 2.65
C GLN A 30 -15.20 10.86 3.34
N GLN A 31 -14.00 10.78 2.79
CA GLN A 31 -12.89 10.14 3.47
C GLN A 31 -12.31 11.08 4.54
N PRO A 32 -12.23 10.65 5.81
CA PRO A 32 -11.56 11.44 6.82
C PRO A 32 -10.10 11.66 6.40
N LEU A 33 -9.67 12.93 6.41
CA LEU A 33 -8.28 13.26 6.13
C LEU A 33 -7.40 12.64 7.21
N GLY A 34 -6.39 11.88 6.77
CA GLY A 34 -5.35 11.37 7.65
C GLY A 34 -4.45 12.48 8.18
N THR A 35 -3.71 12.20 9.25
CA THR A 35 -2.69 13.14 9.74
C THR A 35 -1.50 13.22 8.77
N LEU A 36 -0.75 14.34 8.78
CA LEU A 36 0.48 14.47 7.97
C LEU A 36 1.46 13.32 8.24
N GLU A 37 1.53 12.86 9.49
CA GLU A 37 2.39 11.73 9.88
C GLU A 37 1.97 10.43 9.17
N GLU A 38 0.67 10.15 9.07
CA GLU A 38 0.18 8.98 8.31
C GLU A 38 0.52 9.06 6.82
N TYR A 39 0.39 10.25 6.21
CA TYR A 39 0.77 10.45 4.82
C TYR A 39 2.26 10.19 4.61
N LYS A 40 3.11 10.71 5.49
CA LYS A 40 4.56 10.47 5.44
C LYS A 40 4.88 8.99 5.63
N GLN A 41 4.22 8.30 6.57
CA GLN A 41 4.41 6.88 6.80
C GLN A 41 4.03 6.04 5.57
N ARG A 42 2.90 6.34 4.90
CA ARG A 42 2.51 5.65 3.66
C ARG A 42 3.55 5.88 2.56
N ALA A 43 4.00 7.12 2.38
CA ALA A 43 4.98 7.46 1.36
C ALA A 43 6.34 6.77 1.62
N GLU A 44 6.82 6.77 2.87
CA GLU A 44 8.03 6.04 3.27
C GLU A 44 7.92 4.54 2.95
N ARG A 45 6.81 3.91 3.38
CA ARG A 45 6.56 2.48 3.14
C ARG A 45 6.51 2.15 1.65
N GLN A 46 5.85 2.98 0.86
CA GLN A 46 5.77 2.81 -0.59
C GLN A 46 7.16 2.87 -1.24
N ALA A 47 7.97 3.88 -0.91
CA ALA A 47 9.32 4.01 -1.45
C ALA A 47 10.22 2.80 -1.11
N LEU A 48 10.09 2.26 0.11
CA LEU A 48 10.81 1.05 0.53
C LEU A 48 10.36 -0.19 -0.28
N CYS A 49 9.06 -0.40 -0.43
CA CYS A 49 8.55 -1.52 -1.23
C CYS A 49 8.99 -1.42 -2.69
N ASP A 50 8.91 -0.23 -3.29
CA ASP A 50 9.26 -0.01 -4.70
C ASP A 50 10.74 -0.32 -4.97
N VAL A 51 11.63 0.10 -4.06
CA VAL A 51 13.06 -0.16 -4.23
C VAL A 51 13.43 -1.62 -3.95
N LEU A 52 12.77 -2.26 -2.98
CA LEU A 52 12.98 -3.68 -2.69
C LEU A 52 12.51 -4.56 -3.84
N ASN A 53 11.38 -4.23 -4.47
CA ASN A 53 10.90 -4.95 -5.65
C ASN A 53 11.89 -4.89 -6.85
N ARG A 54 12.71 -3.84 -6.93
CA ARG A 54 13.70 -3.64 -8.00
C ARG A 54 15.10 -4.13 -7.63
N HIS A 55 15.45 -4.16 -6.34
CA HIS A 55 16.82 -4.35 -5.85
C HIS A 55 16.90 -5.23 -4.58
N SER A 56 16.00 -6.21 -4.42
CA SER A 56 15.90 -7.06 -3.21
C SER A 56 17.22 -7.66 -2.75
N ASP A 57 18.06 -8.07 -3.70
CA ASP A 57 19.30 -8.78 -3.42
C ASP A 57 20.45 -7.84 -3.02
N ASN A 58 20.25 -6.52 -3.13
CA ASN A 58 21.27 -5.52 -2.81
C ASN A 58 20.71 -4.31 -2.07
N LEU A 59 20.49 -4.49 -0.76
CA LEU A 59 20.03 -3.44 0.16
C LEU A 59 20.94 -2.20 0.19
N SER A 60 22.23 -2.37 -0.10
CA SER A 60 23.19 -1.26 -0.23
C SER A 60 22.84 -0.34 -1.39
N VAL A 61 22.52 -0.93 -2.54
CA VAL A 61 22.09 -0.21 -3.73
C VAL A 61 20.71 0.39 -3.50
N ALA A 62 19.79 -0.34 -2.88
CA ALA A 62 18.47 0.18 -2.53
C ALA A 62 18.53 1.46 -1.68
N ALA A 63 19.36 1.47 -0.63
CA ALA A 63 19.57 2.66 0.20
C ALA A 63 20.14 3.84 -0.61
N LYS A 64 21.10 3.56 -1.50
CA LYS A 64 21.71 4.58 -2.38
C LYS A 64 20.69 5.15 -3.37
N VAL A 65 19.81 4.33 -3.94
CA VAL A 65 18.73 4.77 -4.85
C VAL A 65 17.76 5.69 -4.13
N LEU A 66 17.42 5.39 -2.88
CA LEU A 66 16.60 6.28 -2.05
C LEU A 66 17.35 7.51 -1.52
N GLY A 67 18.65 7.64 -1.80
CA GLY A 67 19.46 8.79 -1.37
C GLY A 67 19.69 8.85 0.14
N ILE A 68 19.61 7.72 0.85
CA ILE A 68 19.77 7.65 2.31
C ILE A 68 20.91 6.73 2.74
N SER A 69 21.38 6.93 3.98
CA SER A 69 22.39 6.06 4.58
C SER A 69 21.83 4.65 4.82
N ARG A 70 22.71 3.64 4.84
CA ARG A 70 22.31 2.26 5.18
C ARG A 70 21.70 2.15 6.57
N PRO A 71 22.25 2.73 7.65
CA PRO A 71 21.61 2.71 8.96
C PRO A 71 20.18 3.29 8.93
N THR A 72 19.98 4.41 8.20
CA THR A 72 18.65 5.01 8.03
C THR A 72 17.70 4.06 7.31
N PHE A 73 18.16 3.41 6.24
CA PHE A 73 17.38 2.44 5.47
C PHE A 73 16.92 1.27 6.35
N TYR A 74 17.84 0.64 7.10
CA TYR A 74 17.49 -0.46 8.02
C TYR A 74 16.53 -0.01 9.14
N ARG A 75 16.73 1.20 9.69
CA ARG A 75 15.81 1.77 10.68
C ARG A 75 14.40 1.92 10.10
N LEU A 76 14.28 2.36 8.85
CA LEU A 76 12.99 2.50 8.17
C LEU A 76 12.33 1.15 7.86
N LEU A 77 13.09 0.14 7.42
CA LEU A 77 12.57 -1.22 7.25
C LEU A 77 12.00 -1.76 8.56
N HIS A 78 12.72 -1.59 9.67
CA HIS A 78 12.26 -1.99 10.99
C HIS A 78 11.01 -1.20 11.44
N LYS A 79 11.01 0.13 11.27
CA LYS A 79 9.86 1.02 11.58
C LYS A 79 8.59 0.55 10.86
N HIS A 80 8.71 0.15 9.60
CA HIS A 80 7.59 -0.25 8.74
C HIS A 80 7.32 -1.76 8.71
N GLN A 81 8.04 -2.55 9.53
CA GLN A 81 7.94 -4.01 9.62
C GLN A 81 8.07 -4.72 8.26
N ILE A 82 8.93 -4.20 7.39
CA ILE A 82 9.22 -4.76 6.06
C ILE A 82 10.39 -5.75 6.21
N ARG A 83 10.18 -6.99 5.77
CA ARG A 83 11.16 -8.08 5.80
C ARG A 83 11.79 -8.30 4.43
#